data_AF-A0A529SK53-F1
#
_entry.id   AF-A0A529SK53-F1
#
_cell.length_a   1.000
_cell.length_b   1.000
_cell.length_c   1.000
_cell.angle_alpha   90.00
_cell.angle_beta   90.00
_cell.angle_gamma   90.00
#
_symmetry.space_group_name_H-M   'P 1'
#
loop_
_entity.id
_entity.type
_entity.pdbx_description
1 polymer ?
#
loop_
_entity_poly.entity_id
_entity_poly.type
_entity_poly.pdbx_seq_one_letter_code
_entity_poly.pdbx_strand_id
1 'polypeptide(L)'
;GGRHARADPPYLHFTLGLAVLLLVVPRLLARWLGAAPRVEDPQSHWMDLAARAGHTVLYLFLIALPLSGWYAASRLGIQVSFLGLSLPALAAPAQGAPGLIAELHETGGTLILWLAGAHALIAIWHQFVMKDGTLERMNPLASNGLADSRE
;
A
#
# COMPACT_ATOMS: atom_id res chain seq x y z
N GLY A 1 -7.67 -14.66 22.61
CA GLY A 1 -7.22 -14.63 21.21
C GLY A 1 -8.40 -14.68 20.26
N GLY A 2 -8.41 -13.80 19.25
CA GLY A 2 -9.33 -13.85 18.09
C GLY A 2 -10.69 -13.18 18.22
N ARG A 3 -11.39 -13.26 19.36
CA ARG A 3 -12.76 -12.73 19.50
C ARG A 3 -12.88 -11.21 19.64
N HIS A 4 -11.82 -10.52 20.08
CA HIS A 4 -11.81 -9.05 20.21
C HIS A 4 -11.65 -8.33 18.87
N ALA A 5 -11.05 -8.96 17.87
CA ALA A 5 -10.82 -8.34 16.57
C ALA A 5 -12.13 -8.03 15.81
N ARG A 6 -13.22 -8.78 16.05
CA ARG A 6 -14.53 -8.46 15.45
C ARG A 6 -15.33 -7.41 16.24
N ALA A 7 -14.92 -7.09 17.47
CA ALA A 7 -15.67 -6.20 18.37
C ALA A 7 -15.08 -4.78 18.43
N ASP A 8 -13.83 -4.58 18.00
CA ASP A 8 -13.12 -3.29 18.09
C ASP A 8 -12.64 -2.79 16.71
N PRO A 9 -13.46 -1.98 16.00
CA PRO A 9 -13.09 -1.38 14.71
C PRO A 9 -11.73 -0.64 14.71
N PRO A 10 -11.34 0.10 15.76
CA PRO A 10 -10.03 0.77 15.82
C PRO A 10 -8.86 -0.21 15.83
N TYR A 11 -8.98 -1.34 16.55
CA TYR A 11 -7.91 -2.33 16.63
C TYR A 11 -7.61 -2.95 15.26
N LEU A 12 -8.66 -3.28 14.49
CA LEU A 12 -8.50 -3.77 13.12
C LEU A 12 -7.85 -2.73 12.22
N HIS A 13 -8.29 -1.48 12.30
CA HIS A 13 -7.73 -0.40 11.49
C HIS A 13 -6.22 -0.25 11.72
N PHE A 14 -5.77 -0.20 12.98
CA PHE A 14 -4.34 -0.11 13.29
C PHE A 14 -3.56 -1.35 12.88
N THR A 15 -4.10 -2.55 13.14
CA THR A 15 -3.43 -3.81 12.80
C THR A 15 -3.25 -3.95 11.30
N LEU A 16 -4.30 -3.65 10.52
CA LEU A 16 -4.25 -3.71 9.06
C LEU A 16 -3.33 -2.63 8.49
N GLY A 17 -3.38 -1.39 9.01
CA GLY A 17 -2.47 -0.32 8.59
C GLY A 17 -1.00 -0.67 8.80
N LEU A 18 -0.66 -1.23 9.96
CA LEU A 18 0.70 -1.71 10.26
C LEU A 18 1.09 -2.92 9.41
N ALA A 19 0.17 -3.85 9.16
CA ALA A 19 0.41 -4.97 8.26
C ALA A 19 0.72 -4.51 6.83
N VAL A 20 -0.02 -3.52 6.32
CA VAL A 20 0.25 -2.90 5.02
C VAL A 20 1.65 -2.28 4.99
N LEU A 21 2.02 -1.50 6.01
CA LEU A 21 3.37 -0.93 6.12
C LEU A 21 4.45 -2.02 6.10
N LEU A 22 4.25 -3.10 6.87
CA LEU A 22 5.17 -4.24 6.95
C LEU A 22 5.32 -4.98 5.62
N LEU A 23 4.27 -5.04 4.79
CA LEU A 23 4.30 -5.70 3.48
C LEU A 23 4.87 -4.80 2.38
N VAL A 24 4.63 -3.49 2.47
CA VAL A 24 5.06 -2.52 1.45
C VAL A 24 6.57 -2.31 1.48
N VAL A 25 7.20 -2.34 2.66
CA VAL A 25 8.66 -2.16 2.78
C VAL A 25 9.46 -3.25 2.02
N PRO A 26 9.24 -4.56 2.25
CA PRO A 26 9.88 -5.62 1.47
C PRO A 26 9.53 -5.54 -0.01
N ARG A 27 8.28 -5.18 -0.36
CA ARG A 27 7.86 -5.04 -1.76
C ARG A 27 8.63 -3.92 -2.48
N LEU A 28 8.82 -2.78 -1.81
CA LEU A 28 9.59 -1.66 -2.37
C LEU A 28 11.06 -2.03 -2.53
N LEU A 29 11.63 -2.73 -1.54
CA LEU A 29 13.00 -3.24 -1.61
C LEU A 29 13.18 -4.22 -2.77
N ALA A 30 12.28 -5.20 -2.94
CA ALA A 30 12.32 -6.15 -4.05
C ALA A 30 12.23 -5.43 -5.42
N ARG A 31 11.39 -4.40 -5.51
CA ARG A 31 11.28 -3.57 -6.73
C ARG A 31 12.56 -2.80 -7.01
N TRP A 32 13.18 -2.20 -5.99
CA TRP A 32 14.47 -1.50 -6.11
C TRP A 32 15.61 -2.44 -6.51
N LEU A 33 15.57 -3.69 -6.08
CA LEU A 33 16.51 -4.74 -6.47
C LEU A 33 16.28 -5.28 -7.89
N GLY A 34 15.32 -4.74 -8.64
CA GLY A 34 15.09 -5.07 -10.05
C GLY A 34 14.15 -6.25 -10.29
N ALA A 35 13.39 -6.70 -9.29
CA ALA A 35 12.40 -7.78 -9.46
C ALA A 35 11.13 -7.35 -10.23
N ALA A 36 11.10 -6.14 -10.79
CA ALA A 36 9.97 -5.67 -11.59
C ALA A 36 10.03 -6.28 -13.00
N PRO A 37 8.97 -6.96 -13.47
CA PRO A 37 8.89 -7.49 -14.84
C PRO A 37 9.13 -6.39 -15.87
N ARG A 38 9.94 -6.68 -16.89
CA ARG A 38 10.24 -5.73 -17.96
C ARG A 38 9.00 -5.54 -18.82
N VAL A 39 8.77 -4.29 -19.25
CA VAL A 39 7.74 -3.98 -20.24
C VAL A 39 8.29 -4.42 -21.60
N GLU A 40 7.69 -5.46 -22.17
CA GLU A 40 8.16 -6.07 -23.43
C GLU A 40 7.59 -5.38 -24.68
N ASP A 41 6.55 -4.56 -24.53
CA ASP A 41 5.90 -3.85 -25.63
C ASP A 41 6.24 -2.34 -25.62
N PRO A 42 6.38 -1.68 -26.80
CA PRO A 42 6.66 -0.26 -26.86
C PRO A 42 5.40 0.53 -26.49
N GLN A 43 5.18 0.69 -25.18
CA GLN A 43 4.14 1.57 -24.67
C GLN A 43 4.48 3.02 -24.97
N SER A 44 3.46 3.83 -25.29
CA SER A 44 3.62 5.28 -25.44
C SER A 44 4.32 5.86 -24.19
N HIS A 45 5.35 6.68 -24.38
CA HIS A 45 6.13 7.29 -23.29
C HIS A 45 5.26 7.95 -22.20
N TRP A 46 4.13 8.55 -22.60
CA TRP A 46 3.18 9.17 -21.67
C TRP A 46 2.46 8.15 -20.78
N MET A 47 2.19 6.95 -21.29
CA MET A 47 1.53 5.87 -20.56
C MET A 47 2.48 5.29 -19.50
N ASP A 48 3.74 5.04 -19.85
CA ASP A 48 4.76 4.57 -18.91
C ASP A 48 5.03 5.61 -17.81
N LEU A 49 5.13 6.89 -18.16
CA LEU A 49 5.28 7.96 -17.17
C LEU A 49 4.08 8.03 -16.21
N ALA A 50 2.85 7.97 -16.74
CA ALA A 50 1.64 7.95 -15.92
C ALA A 50 1.58 6.72 -15.00
N ALA A 51 1.95 5.55 -15.50
CA ALA A 51 2.01 4.33 -14.70
C ALA A 51 3.05 4.45 -13.58
N ARG A 52 4.25 4.95 -13.87
CA ARG A 52 5.30 5.16 -12.86
C ARG A 52 4.87 6.19 -11.81
N ALA A 53 4.27 7.30 -12.23
CA ALA A 53 3.76 8.33 -11.33
C ALA A 53 2.67 7.77 -10.41
N GLY A 54 1.67 7.08 -10.97
CA GLY A 54 0.60 6.46 -10.21
C GLY A 54 1.11 5.46 -9.16
N HIS A 55 2.02 4.56 -9.53
CA HIS A 55 2.64 3.64 -8.58
C HIS A 55 3.41 4.38 -7.48
N THR A 56 4.15 5.44 -7.84
CA THR A 56 4.94 6.22 -6.88
C THR A 56 4.03 6.90 -5.85
N VAL A 57 2.94 7.52 -6.30
CA VAL A 57 1.94 8.13 -5.43
C VAL A 57 1.31 7.09 -4.52
N LEU A 58 0.89 5.94 -5.05
CA LEU A 58 0.31 4.86 -4.23
C LEU A 58 1.30 4.37 -3.16
N TYR A 59 2.58 4.14 -3.51
CA TYR A 59 3.59 3.74 -2.53
C TYR A 59 3.80 4.80 -1.44
N LEU A 60 3.84 6.08 -1.82
CA LEU A 60 3.98 7.17 -0.88
C LEU A 60 2.82 7.19 0.11
N PHE A 61 1.57 7.05 -0.36
CA PHE A 61 0.40 7.01 0.51
C PHE A 61 0.35 5.75 1.39
N LEU A 62 0.72 4.58 0.85
CA LEU A 62 0.77 3.32 1.60
C LEU A 62 1.80 3.33 2.75
N ILE A 63 2.80 4.20 2.70
CA ILE A 63 3.79 4.38 3.78
C ILE A 63 3.39 5.55 4.68
N ALA A 64 3.02 6.69 4.10
CA ALA A 64 2.74 7.92 4.84
C ALA A 64 1.51 7.79 5.73
N LEU A 65 0.44 7.12 5.26
CA LEU A 65 -0.79 6.98 6.04
C LEU A 65 -0.61 6.12 7.30
N PRO A 66 -0.05 4.89 7.25
CA PRO A 66 0.19 4.13 8.47
C PRO A 66 1.09 4.85 9.48
N LEU A 67 2.12 5.56 9.00
CA LEU A 67 3.01 6.34 9.87
C LEU A 67 2.29 7.55 10.50
N SER A 68 1.47 8.29 9.73
CA SER A 68 0.70 9.41 10.26
C SER A 68 -0.37 8.95 11.26
N GLY A 69 -0.99 7.80 11.02
CA GLY A 69 -1.94 7.17 11.95
C GLY A 69 -1.28 6.74 13.26
N TRP A 70 -0.09 6.12 13.20
CA TRP A 70 0.69 5.78 14.39
C TRP A 70 1.15 7.02 15.15
N TYR A 71 1.59 8.07 14.45
CA TYR A 71 1.94 9.35 15.07
C TYR A 71 0.74 9.98 15.77
N ALA A 72 -0.42 10.04 15.11
CA ALA A 72 -1.65 10.58 15.69
C ALA A 72 -2.09 9.78 16.93
N ALA A 73 -2.06 8.45 16.87
CA ALA A 73 -2.37 7.58 18.01
C ALA A 73 -1.42 7.84 19.20
N SER A 74 -0.12 8.04 18.93
CA SER A 74 0.88 8.36 19.95
C SER A 74 0.55 9.69 20.66
N ARG A 75 0.16 10.71 19.89
CA ARG A 75 -0.23 12.04 20.42
C ARG A 75 -1.50 11.99 21.27
N LEU A 76 -2.42 11.07 20.96
CA LEU A 76 -3.64 10.81 21.71
C LEU A 76 -3.40 9.91 22.94
N GLY A 77 -2.17 9.46 23.19
CA GLY A 77 -1.84 8.54 24.29
C GLY A 77 -2.38 7.12 24.09
N ILE A 78 -2.78 6.77 22.87
CA ILE A 78 -3.29 5.44 22.54
C ILE A 78 -2.10 4.53 22.27
N GLN A 79 -1.98 3.46 23.07
CA GLN A 79 -0.94 2.47 22.89
C GLN A 79 -1.29 1.55 21.72
N VAL A 80 -0.50 1.61 20.65
CA VAL A 80 -0.66 0.76 19.47
C VAL A 80 0.04 -0.58 19.72
N SER A 81 -0.67 -1.68 19.46
CA SER A 81 -0.11 -3.03 19.58
C SER A 81 -0.22 -3.76 18.24
N PHE A 82 0.84 -4.46 17.84
CA PHE A 82 0.89 -5.26 16.62
C PHE A 82 1.24 -6.71 16.97
N LEU A 83 0.36 -7.66 16.62
CA LEU A 83 0.52 -9.09 16.92
C LEU A 83 0.79 -9.40 18.40
N GLY A 84 0.26 -8.57 19.31
CA GLY A 84 0.47 -8.71 20.76
C GLY A 84 1.72 -8.02 21.31
N LEU A 85 2.54 -7.40 20.45
CA LEU A 85 3.66 -6.56 20.86
C LEU A 85 3.22 -5.09 20.91
N SER A 86 3.37 -4.45 22.07
CA SER A 86 3.15 -3.01 22.19
C SER A 86 4.28 -2.25 21.53
N LEU A 87 3.95 -1.37 20.59
CA LEU A 87 4.92 -0.55 19.88
C LEU A 87 5.22 0.72 20.69
N PRO A 88 6.46 1.25 20.62
CA PRO A 88 6.80 2.50 21.27
C PRO A 88 6.00 3.66 20.66
N ALA A 89 5.67 4.64 21.49
CA ALA A 89 5.07 5.88 21.01
C ALA A 89 6.07 6.66 20.14
N LEU A 90 5.61 7.19 19.01
CA LEU A 90 6.44 8.01 18.12
C LEU A 90 6.55 9.46 18.60
N ALA A 91 5.63 9.90 19.45
CA ALA A 91 5.57 11.25 19.97
C ALA A 91 4.94 11.27 21.37
N ALA A 92 5.30 12.27 22.16
CA ALA A 92 4.72 12.49 23.49
C ALA A 92 3.23 12.87 23.37
N PRO A 93 2.38 12.40 24.30
CA PRO A 93 0.97 12.80 24.33
C PRO A 93 0.81 14.32 24.44
N ALA A 94 -0.19 14.88 23.76
CA ALA A 94 -0.50 16.29 23.82
C ALA A 94 -2.01 16.50 24.01
N GLN A 95 -2.39 17.47 24.84
CA GLN A 95 -3.78 17.80 25.11
C GLN A 95 -4.30 18.80 24.07
N GLY A 96 -5.46 18.54 23.45
CA GLY A 96 -6.09 19.42 22.46
C GLY A 96 -6.85 18.66 21.36
N ALA A 97 -7.39 19.42 20.39
CA ALA A 97 -8.06 18.91 19.19
C ALA A 97 -7.19 17.87 18.43
N PRO A 98 -7.79 16.98 17.61
CA PRO A 98 -7.03 16.13 16.71
C PRO A 98 -6.09 17.01 15.90
N GLY A 99 -4.78 16.87 16.14
CA GLY A 99 -3.79 17.72 15.50
C GLY A 99 -3.83 17.57 13.97
N LEU A 100 -3.24 18.52 13.25
CA LEU A 100 -3.16 18.55 11.78
C LEU A 100 -2.84 17.18 11.13
N ILE A 101 -1.99 16.37 11.77
CA ILE A 101 -1.62 15.04 11.25
C ILE A 101 -2.80 14.07 11.21
N ALA A 102 -3.73 14.14 12.17
CA ALA A 102 -4.92 13.30 12.18
C ALA A 102 -5.88 13.68 11.02
N GLU A 103 -6.05 14.98 10.78
CA GLU A 103 -6.86 15.49 9.66
C GLU A 103 -6.24 15.13 8.30
N LEU A 104 -4.91 15.25 8.17
CA LEU A 104 -4.18 14.82 6.98
C LEU A 104 -4.27 13.30 6.77
N HIS A 105 -4.26 12.51 7.85
CA HIS A 105 -4.44 11.07 7.78
C HIS A 105 -5.85 10.70 7.29
N GLU A 106 -6.89 11.34 7.84
CA GLU A 106 -8.28 11.13 7.42
C GLU A 106 -8.47 11.51 5.94
N THR A 107 -8.08 12.73 5.58
CA THR A 107 -8.18 13.23 4.20
C THR A 107 -7.40 12.35 3.24
N GLY A 108 -6.18 11.97 3.60
CA GLY A 108 -5.34 11.09 2.80
C GLY A 108 -5.91 9.68 2.68
N GLY A 109 -6.59 9.19 3.72
CA GLY A 109 -7.34 7.92 3.71
C GLY A 109 -8.48 7.92 2.69
N THR A 110 -9.21 9.02 2.56
CA THR A 110 -10.21 9.18 1.49
C THR A 110 -9.56 9.23 0.11
N LEU A 111 -8.46 9.99 -0.03
CA LEU A 111 -7.76 10.13 -1.32
C LEU A 111 -7.17 8.81 -1.83
N ILE A 112 -6.55 8.01 -0.95
CA ILE A 112 -5.99 6.71 -1.37
C ILE A 112 -7.09 5.76 -1.84
N LEU A 113 -8.30 5.82 -1.28
CA LEU A 113 -9.42 4.99 -1.73
C LEU A 113 -9.82 5.34 -3.17
N TRP A 114 -9.91 6.63 -3.50
CA TRP A 114 -10.16 7.09 -4.87
C TRP A 114 -9.03 6.68 -5.82
N LEU A 115 -7.77 6.88 -5.43
CA LEU A 115 -6.62 6.51 -6.24
C LEU A 115 -6.53 5.00 -6.48
N ALA A 116 -6.79 4.19 -5.46
CA ALA A 116 -6.82 2.72 -5.58
C ALA A 116 -7.97 2.27 -6.49
N GLY A 117 -9.15 2.89 -6.38
CA GLY A 117 -10.27 2.64 -7.28
C GLY A 117 -9.92 2.97 -8.74
N ALA A 118 -9.35 4.15 -8.99
CA ALA A 118 -8.90 4.55 -10.33
C ALA A 118 -7.82 3.59 -10.87
N HIS A 119 -6.85 3.20 -10.05
CA HIS A 119 -5.82 2.22 -10.42
C HIS A 119 -6.41 0.87 -10.81
N ALA A 120 -7.38 0.36 -10.03
CA ALA A 120 -8.06 -0.89 -10.34
C ALA A 120 -8.84 -0.81 -11.66
N LEU A 121 -9.56 0.30 -11.90
CA LEU A 121 -10.28 0.53 -13.15
C LEU A 121 -9.34 0.56 -14.36
N ILE A 122 -8.19 1.22 -14.23
CA ILE A 122 -7.17 1.25 -15.28
C ILE A 122 -6.65 -0.17 -15.54
N ALA A 123 -6.31 -0.94 -14.50
CA ALA A 123 -5.84 -2.31 -14.66
C ALA A 123 -6.88 -3.21 -15.38
N ILE A 124 -8.17 -3.05 -15.06
CA ILE A 124 -9.28 -3.73 -15.73
C ILE A 124 -9.37 -3.30 -17.19
N TRP A 125 -9.27 -1.99 -17.47
CA TRP A 125 -9.25 -1.47 -18.84
C TRP A 125 -8.09 -2.07 -19.67
N HIS A 126 -6.90 -2.13 -19.10
CA HIS A 126 -5.74 -2.76 -19.74
C HIS A 126 -5.98 -4.25 -20.03
N GLN A 127 -6.64 -4.98 -19.13
CA GLN A 127 -6.94 -6.39 -19.34
C GLN A 127 -7.99 -6.63 -20.44
N PHE A 128 -9.12 -5.93 -20.39
CA PHE A 128 -10.27 -6.26 -21.25
C PHE A 128 -10.29 -5.49 -22.57
N VAL A 129 -9.76 -4.26 -22.59
CA VAL A 129 -9.77 -3.39 -23.77
C VAL A 129 -8.42 -3.41 -24.47
N MET A 130 -7.33 -3.12 -23.76
CA MET A 130 -6.01 -3.07 -24.39
C MET A 130 -5.41 -4.47 -24.60
N LYS A 131 -5.80 -5.44 -23.78
CA LYS A 131 -5.34 -6.84 -23.81
C LYS A 131 -3.82 -6.97 -23.84
N ASP A 132 -3.14 -6.09 -23.11
CA ASP A 132 -1.67 -5.92 -23.16
C ASP A 132 -0.93 -6.74 -22.08
N GLY A 133 -1.58 -7.76 -21.50
CA GLY A 133 -1.00 -8.64 -20.48
C GLY A 133 -0.64 -7.96 -19.16
N THR A 134 -1.14 -6.75 -18.88
CA THR A 134 -0.78 -6.00 -17.66
C THR A 134 -1.08 -6.75 -16.36
N LEU A 135 -2.20 -7.46 -16.27
CA LEU A 135 -2.52 -8.25 -15.07
C LEU A 135 -1.67 -9.50 -14.93
N GLU A 136 -1.24 -10.11 -16.04
CA GLU A 136 -0.35 -11.29 -16.01
C GLU A 136 1.01 -10.94 -15.40
N ARG A 137 1.50 -9.72 -15.66
CA ARG A 137 2.71 -9.18 -15.02
C ARG A 137 2.54 -8.85 -13.52
N MET A 138 1.30 -8.76 -13.04
CA MET A 138 1.00 -8.57 -11.61
C MET A 138 0.73 -9.90 -10.89
N ASN A 139 0.67 -11.02 -11.63
CA ASN A 139 0.45 -12.34 -11.05
C ASN A 139 1.77 -12.92 -10.51
N PRO A 140 1.92 -13.12 -9.19
CA PRO A 140 3.11 -13.74 -8.62
C PRO A 140 3.29 -15.22 -9.01
N LEU A 141 2.26 -15.85 -9.59
CA LEU A 141 2.26 -17.24 -10.07
C LEU A 141 2.47 -17.36 -11.58
N ALA A 142 2.50 -16.25 -12.32
CA ALA A 142 2.88 -16.28 -13.73
C ALA A 142 4.38 -16.56 -13.80
N SER A 143 4.71 -17.84 -13.98
CA SER A 143 6.07 -18.37 -13.99
C SER A 143 6.95 -17.64 -15.00
N ASN A 144 8.08 -17.10 -14.54
CA ASN A 144 9.25 -16.93 -15.41
C ASN A 144 9.54 -18.28 -16.08
N GLY A 145 9.68 -18.27 -17.40
CA GLY A 145 9.82 -19.46 -18.25
C GLY A 145 10.90 -20.43 -17.78
N LEU A 146 10.48 -21.51 -17.11
CA LEU A 146 11.31 -22.67 -16.76
C LEU A 146 10.94 -23.91 -17.59
N ALA A 147 10.44 -23.74 -18.81
CA ALA A 147 9.96 -24.87 -19.61
C ALA A 147 10.27 -24.81 -21.12
N ASP A 148 11.27 -24.05 -21.57
CA ASP A 148 11.65 -24.08 -23.00
C ASP A 148 13.17 -24.04 -23.22
N SER A 149 13.88 -25.04 -22.68
CA SER A 149 15.28 -25.35 -23.06
C SER A 149 15.53 -26.85 -23.10
N ARG A 150 14.50 -27.62 -23.47
CA ARG A 150 14.63 -29.04 -23.80
C ARG A 150 13.83 -29.32 -25.06
N GLU A 151 14.39 -28.96 -26.21
CA GLU A 151 14.44 -29.78 -27.43
C GLU A 151 15.67 -29.36 -28.26
#